data_AF-A0A8B6BSY5-F1
#
_entry.id   AF-A0A8B6BSY5-F1
#
_cell.length_a   1.000
_cell.length_b   1.000
_cell.length_c   1.000
_cell.angle_alpha   90.00
_cell.angle_beta   90.00
_cell.angle_gamma   90.00
#
_symmetry.space_group_name_H-M   'P 1'
#
loop_
_entity.id
_entity.type
_entity.pdbx_description
1 polymer ?
#
loop_
_entity_poly.entity_id
_entity_poly.type
_entity_poly.pdbx_seq_one_letter_code
_entity_poly.pdbx_strand_id
1 'polypeptide(L)'
;MFKDECGGKSMTEFVGLRPKLYSYKMDNGGTTKRVKGVKRNVIERNITFDEYKKCLDTQQEIYKSMNIFRSHRHQIYTQEINKVTLSAKDTKRQFSPTELAP
;
A
#
# COMPACT_ATOMS: atom_id res chain seq x y z
N MET A 1 -0.71 21.36 -19.44
CA MET A 1 -2.11 20.93 -19.29
C MET A 1 -2.15 19.78 -18.29
N PHE A 2 -3.00 19.84 -17.27
CA PHE A 2 -3.14 18.75 -16.30
C PHE A 2 -3.82 17.55 -16.95
N LYS A 3 -3.36 16.34 -16.60
CA LYS A 3 -3.92 15.09 -17.12
C LYS A 3 -5.07 14.62 -16.22
N ASP A 4 -6.13 14.14 -16.83
CA ASP A 4 -7.21 13.47 -16.12
C ASP A 4 -6.80 12.03 -15.77
N GLU A 5 -6.65 11.75 -14.47
CA GLU A 5 -6.29 10.42 -13.95
C GLU A 5 -7.48 9.44 -13.92
N CYS A 6 -8.71 9.94 -13.92
CA CYS A 6 -9.91 9.13 -13.84
C CYS A 6 -10.59 8.90 -15.19
N GLY A 7 -10.04 9.47 -16.27
CA GLY A 7 -10.53 9.28 -17.63
C GLY A 7 -11.98 9.72 -17.80
N GLY A 8 -12.32 10.89 -17.25
CA GLY A 8 -13.62 11.55 -17.33
C GLY A 8 -14.61 11.12 -16.24
N LYS A 9 -14.19 10.30 -15.28
CA LYS A 9 -15.06 9.72 -14.24
C LYS A 9 -14.80 10.35 -12.89
N SER A 10 -15.86 10.48 -12.09
CA SER A 10 -15.72 10.97 -10.72
C SER A 10 -15.24 9.86 -9.79
N MET A 11 -14.40 10.22 -8.82
CA MET A 11 -14.07 9.35 -7.70
C MET A 11 -15.22 9.37 -6.68
N THR A 12 -15.69 8.20 -6.28
CA THR A 12 -16.77 8.06 -5.29
C THR A 12 -16.25 7.94 -3.88
N GLU A 13 -15.19 7.15 -3.70
CA GLU A 13 -14.59 6.89 -2.40
C GLU A 13 -13.07 6.88 -2.51
N PHE A 14 -12.39 7.45 -1.52
CA PHE A 14 -10.93 7.48 -1.42
C PHE A 14 -10.47 7.08 -0.01
N VAL A 15 -9.43 6.26 0.06
CA VAL A 15 -8.77 5.87 1.31
C VAL A 15 -7.26 6.00 1.14
N GLY A 16 -6.64 6.85 1.95
CA GLY A 16 -5.19 7.07 1.96
C GLY A 16 -4.58 6.69 3.31
N LEU A 17 -3.54 5.85 3.29
CA LEU A 17 -2.85 5.41 4.51
C LEU A 17 -1.48 6.09 4.67
N ARG A 18 -0.68 6.15 3.59
CA ARG A 18 0.65 6.80 3.55
C ARG A 18 1.00 7.19 2.11
N PRO A 19 2.08 7.96 1.86
CA PRO A 19 2.51 8.26 0.51
C PRO A 19 2.75 6.99 -0.32
N LYS A 20 2.11 6.91 -1.50
CA LYS A 20 2.11 5.72 -2.38
C LYS A 20 1.45 4.46 -1.77
N LEU A 21 0.59 4.64 -0.76
CA LEU A 21 -0.30 3.61 -0.22
C LEU A 21 -1.73 4.17 -0.10
N TYR A 22 -2.55 3.93 -1.11
CA TYR A 22 -3.90 4.44 -1.18
C TYR A 22 -4.77 3.60 -2.12
N SER A 23 -6.08 3.77 -2.01
CA SER A 23 -7.06 3.10 -2.83
C SER A 23 -8.23 4.03 -3.10
N TYR A 24 -8.79 3.99 -4.30
CA TYR A 24 -9.98 4.77 -4.64
C TYR A 24 -10.92 4.01 -5.57
N LYS A 25 -12.20 4.33 -5.46
CA LYS A 25 -13.26 3.83 -6.34
C LYS A 25 -13.72 4.93 -7.28
N MET A 26 -14.13 4.52 -8.47
CA MET A 26 -14.71 5.35 -9.51
C MET A 26 -16.19 4.98 -9.69
N ASP A 27 -16.99 5.91 -10.23
CA ASP A 27 -18.43 5.70 -10.49
C ASP A 27 -18.74 4.44 -11.30
N ASN A 28 -17.84 4.02 -12.18
CA ASN A 28 -18.01 2.83 -13.02
C ASN A 28 -17.71 1.50 -12.29
N GLY A 29 -17.57 1.51 -10.96
CA GLY A 29 -17.18 0.35 -10.15
C GLY A 29 -15.68 0.01 -10.21
N GLY A 30 -14.89 0.75 -10.99
CA GLY A 30 -13.44 0.56 -11.07
C GLY A 30 -12.76 0.90 -9.75
N THR A 31 -11.93 0.00 -9.23
CA THR A 31 -11.14 0.25 -8.01
C THR A 31 -9.65 0.27 -8.35
N THR A 32 -8.99 1.40 -8.09
CA THR A 32 -7.54 1.53 -8.24
C THR A 32 -6.87 1.36 -6.89
N LYS A 33 -5.94 0.41 -6.80
CA LYS A 33 -5.19 0.10 -5.58
C LYS A 33 -3.72 0.39 -5.77
N ARG A 34 -3.10 1.12 -4.83
CA ARG A 34 -1.67 1.44 -4.83
C ARG A 34 -1.05 1.01 -3.51
N VAL A 35 -0.09 0.07 -3.61
CA VAL A 35 0.71 -0.41 -2.48
C VAL A 35 2.18 -0.37 -2.84
N LYS A 36 2.95 0.44 -2.13
CA LYS A 36 4.40 0.54 -2.35
C LYS A 36 5.10 -0.80 -2.08
N GLY A 37 5.87 -1.28 -3.06
CA GLY A 37 6.78 -2.41 -2.89
C GLY A 37 6.12 -3.79 -2.81
N VAL A 38 4.86 -3.90 -3.23
CA VAL A 38 4.11 -5.16 -3.37
C VAL A 38 3.83 -5.39 -4.85
N LYS A 39 3.87 -6.65 -5.29
CA LYS A 39 3.64 -7.01 -6.69
C LYS A 39 2.18 -6.73 -7.09
N ARG A 40 1.98 -6.29 -8.33
CA ARG A 40 0.64 -5.94 -8.86
C ARG A 40 -0.36 -7.08 -8.77
N ASN A 41 0.06 -8.31 -9.10
CA ASN A 41 -0.81 -9.49 -9.03
C ASN A 41 -1.34 -9.76 -7.60
N VAL A 42 -0.50 -9.56 -6.58
CA VAL A 42 -0.89 -9.70 -5.16
C VAL A 42 -1.85 -8.59 -4.78
N ILE A 43 -1.61 -7.36 -5.24
CA ILE A 43 -2.52 -6.23 -4.99
C ILE A 43 -3.89 -6.50 -5.59
N GLU A 44 -3.96 -6.97 -6.84
CA GLU A 44 -5.23 -7.18 -7.54
C GLU A 44 -6.03 -8.35 -6.97
N ARG A 45 -5.37 -9.44 -6.55
CA ARG A 45 -6.03 -10.67 -6.08
C ARG A 45 -6.29 -10.72 -4.58
N ASN A 46 -5.35 -10.22 -3.77
CA ASN A 46 -5.32 -10.49 -2.33
C ASN A 46 -5.61 -9.26 -1.46
N ILE A 47 -5.81 -8.08 -2.07
CA ILE A 47 -6.08 -6.83 -1.36
C ILE A 47 -7.37 -6.21 -1.87
N THR A 48 -8.30 -5.99 -0.97
CA THR A 48 -9.62 -5.38 -1.22
C THR A 48 -9.66 -3.94 -0.72
N PHE A 49 -10.61 -3.14 -1.22
CA PHE A 49 -10.80 -1.76 -0.72
C PHE A 49 -11.21 -1.73 0.75
N ASP A 50 -11.99 -2.71 1.21
CA ASP A 50 -12.43 -2.83 2.59
C ASP A 50 -11.26 -3.07 3.56
N GLU A 51 -10.23 -3.80 3.15
CA GLU A 51 -9.01 -3.94 3.94
C GLU A 51 -8.27 -2.62 4.14
N TYR A 52 -8.35 -1.67 3.20
CA TYR A 52 -7.80 -0.32 3.43
C TYR A 52 -8.60 0.44 4.48
N LYS A 53 -9.94 0.35 4.44
CA LYS A 53 -10.81 0.97 5.46
C LYS A 53 -10.52 0.40 6.84
N LYS A 54 -10.54 -0.94 6.96
CA LYS A 54 -10.19 -1.65 8.20
C LYS A 54 -8.82 -1.25 8.72
N CYS A 55 -7.79 -1.19 7.87
CA CYS A 55 -6.45 -0.77 8.27
C CYS A 55 -6.41 0.69 8.76
N LEU A 56 -7.24 1.58 8.19
CA LEU A 56 -7.37 2.96 8.63
C LEU A 56 -8.04 3.03 10.01
N ASP A 57 -9.13 2.28 10.23
CA ASP A 57 -9.92 2.31 11.45
C ASP A 57 -9.21 1.61 12.63
N THR A 58 -8.61 0.44 12.39
CA THR A 58 -7.99 -0.37 13.46
C THR A 58 -6.52 -0.07 13.66
N GLN A 59 -5.89 0.66 12.72
CA GLN A 59 -4.44 0.87 12.66
C GLN A 59 -3.61 -0.43 12.65
N GLN A 60 -4.24 -1.57 12.35
CA GLN A 60 -3.58 -2.87 12.28
C GLN A 60 -2.81 -3.04 10.98
N GLU A 61 -1.68 -3.72 11.07
CA GLU A 61 -0.86 -4.05 9.92
C GLU A 61 -1.37 -5.31 9.24
N ILE A 62 -1.50 -5.26 7.91
CA ILE A 62 -1.98 -6.39 7.12
C ILE A 62 -0.79 -7.02 6.40
N TYR A 63 -0.58 -8.30 6.65
CA TYR A 63 0.48 -9.11 6.07
C TYR A 63 -0.07 -9.96 4.93
N LYS A 64 0.67 -10.04 3.80
CA LYS A 64 0.34 -10.95 2.69
C LYS A 64 1.59 -11.62 2.16
N SER A 65 1.45 -12.89 1.81
CA SER A 65 2.47 -13.69 1.16
C SER A 65 2.64 -13.28 -0.31
N MET A 66 3.89 -13.23 -0.77
CA MET A 66 4.21 -13.09 -2.18
C MET A 66 5.48 -13.84 -2.55
N ASN A 67 5.44 -14.51 -3.69
CA ASN A 67 6.61 -15.15 -4.28
C ASN A 67 7.51 -14.12 -4.96
N ILE A 68 8.80 -14.15 -4.67
CA ILE A 68 9.80 -13.26 -5.26
C ILE A 68 11.06 -14.03 -5.68
N PHE A 69 11.81 -13.44 -6.61
CA PHE A 69 13.16 -13.91 -6.92
C PHE A 69 14.17 -13.14 -6.05
N ARG A 70 15.10 -13.86 -5.45
CA ARG A 70 16.19 -13.31 -4.64
C ARG A 70 17.51 -13.93 -5.06
N SER A 71 18.54 -13.10 -5.15
CA SER A 71 19.91 -13.56 -5.39
C SER A 71 20.66 -13.61 -4.06
N HIS A 72 21.25 -14.76 -3.73
CA HIS A 72 22.20 -14.91 -2.63
C HIS A 72 23.48 -15.49 -3.19
N ARG A 73 24.62 -14.82 -2.99
CA ARG A 73 25.93 -15.26 -3.50
C ARG A 73 25.89 -15.64 -4.99
N HIS A 74 25.26 -14.80 -5.81
CA HIS A 74 25.08 -15.01 -7.26
C HIS A 74 24.20 -16.20 -7.66
N GLN A 75 23.53 -16.88 -6.72
CA GLN A 75 22.54 -17.91 -7.00
C GLN A 75 21.13 -17.36 -6.83
N ILE A 76 20.26 -17.59 -7.83
CA ILE A 76 18.88 -17.09 -7.83
C ILE A 76 17.94 -18.14 -7.25
N TYR A 77 17.12 -17.71 -6.30
CA TYR A 77 16.11 -18.53 -5.64
C TYR A 77 14.74 -17.90 -5.79
N THR A 78 13.72 -18.76 -5.92
CA THR A 78 12.33 -18.36 -5.70
C THR A 78 12.02 -18.52 -4.22
N GLN A 79 11.59 -17.45 -3.57
CA GLN A 79 11.26 -17.43 -2.15
C GLN A 79 9.87 -16.86 -1.93
N GLU A 80 9.08 -17.50 -1.07
CA GLU A 80 7.86 -16.92 -0.54
C GLU A 80 8.21 -16.02 0.64
N ILE A 81 7.73 -14.76 0.60
CA ILE A 81 7.92 -13.82 1.70
C ILE A 81 6.56 -13.34 2.17
N ASN A 82 6.33 -13.40 3.49
CA ASN A 82 5.22 -12.71 4.13
C ASN A 82 5.60 -11.25 4.41
N LYS A 83 4.91 -10.30 3.78
CA LYS A 83 5.28 -8.88 3.80
C LYS A 83 4.14 -8.01 4.33
N VAL A 84 4.50 -6.98 5.09
CA VAL A 84 3.58 -5.89 5.46
C VAL A 84 3.10 -5.18 4.20
N THR A 85 1.81 -5.31 3.90
CA THR A 85 1.17 -4.70 2.73
C THR A 85 0.52 -3.37 3.08
N LEU A 86 -0.44 -3.39 4.01
CA LEU A 86 -1.15 -2.22 4.51
C LEU A 86 -0.69 -1.91 5.94
N SER A 87 -0.40 -0.64 6.20
CA SER A 87 -0.08 -0.12 7.52
C SER A 87 -0.37 1.38 7.51
N ALA A 88 -1.04 1.86 8.55
CA ALA A 88 -1.38 3.28 8.75
C ALA A 88 -0.21 4.08 9.33
N LYS A 89 0.87 3.43 9.80
CA LYS A 89 2.01 4.12 10.41
C LYS A 89 2.85 4.84 9.36
N ASP A 90 2.98 6.16 9.49
CA ASP A 90 3.90 6.95 8.67
C ASP A 90 5.31 6.90 9.28
N THR A 91 6.12 5.94 8.83
CA THR A 91 7.53 5.84 9.24
C THR A 91 8.44 6.85 8.54
N LYS A 92 7.93 7.63 7.57
CA LYS A 92 8.77 8.60 6.84
C LYS A 92 8.99 9.90 7.63
N ARG A 93 8.10 10.22 8.57
CA ARG A 93 8.13 11.46 9.34
C ARG A 93 8.01 11.12 10.83
N GLN A 94 9.15 10.96 11.49
CA GLN A 94 9.22 10.86 12.94
C GLN A 94 9.90 12.12 13.46
N PHE A 95 9.17 12.87 14.30
CA PHE A 95 9.81 13.86 15.16
C PHE A 95 10.37 13.07 16.35
N SER A 96 11.67 12.81 16.34
CA SER A 96 12.34 12.43 17.59
C SER A 96 12.20 13.60 18.55
N PRO A 97 11.76 13.42 19.81
CA PRO A 97 11.86 14.47 20.79
C PRO A 97 13.34 14.84 20.88
N THR A 98 13.69 16.05 20.46
CA THR A 98 15.02 16.61 20.69
C THR A 98 15.23 16.57 22.19
N GLU A 99 16.24 15.83 22.64
CA GLU A 99 16.64 15.82 24.04
C GLU A 99 16.79 17.28 24.47
N LEU A 100 15.91 17.72 25.38
CA LEU A 100 16.20 18.85 26.25
C LEU A 100 17.36 18.38 27.11
N ALA A 101 18.58 18.48 26.57
CA ALA A 101 19.79 18.42 27.37
C ALA A 101 19.72 19.60 28.36
N PRO A 102 20.05 19.38 29.65
CA PRO A 102 19.92 20.37 30.71
C PRO A 102 20.77 21.63 30.48
#